data_AF-A0A660UHF2-F1
#
_entry.id   AF-A0A660UHF2-F1
#
_cell.length_a   1.000
_cell.length_b   1.000
_cell.length_c   1.000
_cell.angle_alpha   90.00
_cell.angle_beta   90.00
_cell.angle_gamma   90.00
#
_symmetry.space_group_name_H-M   'P 1'
#
loop_
_entity.id
_entity.type
_entity.pdbx_description
1 polymer ?
#
loop_
_entity_poly.entity_id
_entity_poly.type
_entity_poly.pdbx_seq_one_letter_code
_entity_poly.pdbx_strand_id
1 'polypeptide(L)'
;MIINPIKNILREKTMKYYDYSDINKLLHDKQLIELLCTNYSFDDLFNLFIKDDFLEFDSGIKIPFFAETRDYRGAREKDKPDSIWIAKPIKEEEVLNVEMAMICFFLDFYTHTLSAPQIITKIDGTLYKATKLIKAAQLSGANYTEIKQLREQLLLDIINRWIYFDEDRNPNNYLLKYNSKNDQIIIAIDFGNADLLTKELKIKGLQDKFGWERIEKTRYLTPLK
;
A
#
# COMPACT_ATOMS: atom_id res chain seq x y z
N MET A 1 -3.05 1.37 56.03
CA MET A 1 -3.73 1.43 54.72
C MET A 1 -2.73 2.04 53.74
N ILE A 2 -1.85 1.23 53.16
CA ILE A 2 -0.79 1.70 52.25
C ILE A 2 -1.40 1.70 50.85
N ILE A 3 -1.79 2.88 50.38
CA ILE A 3 -2.27 3.10 49.02
C ILE A 3 -1.08 2.93 48.09
N ASN A 4 -1.15 1.91 47.24
CA ASN A 4 -0.08 1.45 46.35
C ASN A 4 0.31 2.56 45.33
N PRO A 5 1.49 3.21 45.44
CA PRO A 5 1.90 4.29 44.53
C PRO A 5 2.13 3.84 43.09
N ILE A 6 2.31 2.52 42.90
CA ILE A 6 2.63 1.90 41.61
C ILE A 6 1.46 1.98 40.62
N LYS A 7 0.21 2.02 41.10
CA LYS A 7 -0.97 2.12 40.22
C LYS A 7 -1.12 3.49 39.54
N ASN A 8 -0.61 4.56 40.15
CA ASN A 8 -0.66 5.90 39.54
C ASN A 8 0.51 6.12 38.57
N ILE A 9 1.69 5.55 38.84
CA ILE A 9 2.86 5.63 37.93
C ILE A 9 2.60 4.83 36.63
N LEU A 10 1.85 3.73 36.70
CA LEU A 10 1.49 2.93 35.51
C LEU A 10 0.33 3.54 34.70
N ARG A 11 -0.48 4.44 35.27
CA ARG A 11 -1.57 5.12 34.54
C ARG A 11 -1.09 6.32 33.73
N GLU A 12 -0.05 7.03 34.18
CA GLU A 12 0.46 8.23 33.48
C GLU A 12 1.48 7.94 32.36
N LYS A 13 1.88 6.67 32.17
CA LYS A 13 2.70 6.22 31.02
C LYS A 13 1.97 5.23 30.11
N THR A 14 0.64 5.31 30.02
CA THR A 14 -0.04 4.74 28.87
C THR A 14 0.34 5.59 27.66
N MET A 15 1.34 5.11 26.91
CA MET A 15 1.69 5.67 25.61
C MET A 15 0.39 5.80 24.82
N LYS A 16 -0.01 7.04 24.49
CA LYS A 16 -1.03 7.26 23.47
C LYS A 16 -0.49 6.64 22.19
N TYR A 17 -0.96 5.43 21.86
CA TYR A 17 -0.85 4.87 20.53
C TYR A 17 -1.69 5.75 19.62
N TYR A 18 -1.22 5.98 18.39
CA TYR A 18 -2.12 6.54 17.40
C TYR A 18 -3.23 5.52 17.15
N ASP A 19 -4.46 6.01 17.22
CA ASP A 19 -5.62 5.19 16.91
C ASP A 19 -5.76 5.12 15.38
N TYR A 20 -5.12 4.11 14.80
CA TYR A 20 -5.19 3.83 13.37
C TYR A 20 -6.50 3.15 12.94
N SER A 21 -7.39 2.82 13.89
CA SER A 21 -8.75 2.37 13.52
C SER A 21 -9.58 3.50 12.91
N ASP A 22 -9.20 4.76 13.16
CA ASP A 22 -9.84 5.95 12.60
C ASP A 22 -8.93 6.62 11.57
N ILE A 23 -8.86 6.00 10.39
CA ILE A 23 -8.07 6.49 9.25
C ILE A 23 -8.44 7.93 8.85
N ASN A 24 -9.64 8.40 9.21
CA ASN A 24 -10.11 9.76 8.91
C ASN A 24 -9.37 10.82 9.73
N LYS A 25 -8.74 10.46 10.85
CA LYS A 25 -7.85 11.38 11.57
C LYS A 25 -6.54 11.61 10.81
N LEU A 26 -6.10 10.63 10.03
CA LEU A 26 -4.88 10.69 9.21
C LEU A 26 -5.16 11.26 7.81
N LEU A 27 -6.30 10.87 7.23
CA LEU A 27 -6.79 11.26 5.91
C LEU A 27 -7.93 12.26 6.06
N HIS A 28 -7.60 13.55 6.12
CA HIS A 28 -8.58 14.63 6.07
C HIS A 28 -8.53 15.43 4.77
N ASP A 29 -7.49 15.26 3.97
CA ASP A 29 -7.34 15.94 2.69
C ASP A 29 -8.25 15.29 1.65
N LYS A 30 -9.23 16.05 1.13
CA LYS A 30 -10.15 15.58 0.09
C LYS A 30 -9.41 14.96 -1.11
N GLN A 31 -8.34 15.60 -1.56
CA GLN A 31 -7.53 15.10 -2.67
C GLN A 31 -6.86 13.75 -2.35
N LEU A 32 -6.41 13.55 -1.11
CA LEU A 32 -5.77 12.30 -0.71
C LEU A 32 -6.81 11.18 -0.53
N ILE A 33 -7.96 11.52 0.04
CA ILE A 33 -9.11 10.63 0.18
C ILE A 33 -9.56 10.11 -1.20
N GLU A 34 -9.74 11.02 -2.17
CA GLU A 34 -10.13 10.67 -3.55
C GLU A 34 -9.03 9.90 -4.29
N LEU A 35 -7.76 10.24 -4.04
CA LEU A 35 -6.60 9.56 -4.63
C LEU A 35 -6.49 8.11 -4.16
N LEU A 36 -6.75 7.86 -2.88
CA LEU A 36 -6.69 6.54 -2.24
C LEU A 36 -8.04 5.81 -2.23
N CYS A 37 -9.07 6.42 -2.85
CA CYS A 37 -10.43 5.90 -2.95
C CYS A 37 -11.12 5.62 -1.60
N THR A 38 -10.69 6.23 -0.50
CA THR A 38 -11.25 5.96 0.84
C THR A 38 -12.64 6.57 1.07
N ASN A 39 -13.14 7.37 0.14
CA ASN A 39 -14.51 7.90 0.14
C ASN A 39 -15.56 6.93 -0.42
N TYR A 40 -15.16 5.78 -0.94
CA TYR A 40 -16.08 4.79 -1.50
C TYR A 40 -16.54 3.79 -0.44
N SER A 41 -17.72 3.20 -0.63
CA SER A 41 -18.01 1.92 0.00
C SER A 41 -17.23 0.80 -0.71
N PHE A 42 -17.08 -0.36 -0.07
CA PHE A 42 -16.46 -1.52 -0.71
C PHE A 42 -17.17 -1.88 -2.02
N ASP A 43 -18.50 -1.96 -1.99
CA ASP A 43 -19.30 -2.36 -3.16
C ASP A 43 -19.19 -1.34 -4.30
N ASP A 44 -19.20 -0.05 -3.99
CA ASP A 44 -19.05 1.00 -5.02
C ASP A 44 -17.66 0.95 -5.67
N LEU A 45 -16.61 0.76 -4.87
CA LEU A 45 -15.25 0.66 -5.37
C LEU A 45 -15.04 -0.61 -6.20
N PHE A 46 -15.56 -1.74 -5.71
CA PHE A 46 -15.52 -3.01 -6.43
C PHE A 46 -16.21 -2.89 -7.78
N ASN A 47 -17.45 -2.40 -7.79
CA ASN A 47 -18.22 -2.20 -9.03
C ASN A 47 -17.58 -1.19 -9.98
N LEU A 48 -16.84 -0.20 -9.48
CA LEU A 48 -16.08 0.71 -10.32
C LEU A 48 -14.89 0.01 -10.98
N PHE A 49 -14.12 -0.77 -10.22
CA PHE A 49 -12.84 -1.32 -10.66
C PHE A 49 -12.93 -2.62 -11.46
N ILE A 50 -14.06 -3.33 -11.42
CA ILE A 50 -14.31 -4.47 -12.30
C ILE A 50 -14.77 -4.08 -13.71
N LYS A 51 -15.02 -2.78 -13.96
CA LYS A 51 -15.43 -2.30 -15.28
C LYS A 51 -14.23 -2.24 -16.21
N ASP A 52 -14.39 -2.83 -17.38
CA ASP A 52 -13.47 -2.64 -18.50
C ASP A 52 -13.66 -1.24 -19.13
N ASP A 53 -12.63 -0.75 -19.81
CA ASP A 53 -12.62 0.46 -20.61
C ASP A 53 -13.02 1.75 -19.86
N PHE A 54 -12.83 1.81 -18.54
CA PHE A 54 -13.03 3.05 -17.78
C PHE A 54 -11.80 3.99 -17.81
N LEU A 55 -10.65 3.48 -18.24
CA LEU A 55 -9.44 4.24 -18.48
C LEU A 55 -9.27 4.57 -19.97
N GLU A 56 -8.60 5.68 -20.26
CA GLU A 56 -8.12 6.03 -21.61
C GLU A 56 -6.66 6.49 -21.56
N PHE A 57 -5.88 6.16 -22.60
CA PHE A 57 -4.50 6.60 -22.70
C PHE A 57 -4.39 8.08 -23.07
N ASP A 58 -3.46 8.78 -22.43
CA ASP A 58 -3.19 10.19 -22.70
C ASP A 58 -1.67 10.41 -22.75
N SER A 59 -1.17 10.73 -23.94
CA SER A 59 0.26 10.96 -24.20
C SER A 59 0.78 12.27 -23.60
N GLY A 60 -0.10 13.17 -23.15
CA GLY A 60 0.26 14.38 -22.42
C GLY A 60 0.59 14.11 -20.94
N ILE A 61 0.26 12.93 -20.42
CA ILE A 61 0.56 12.56 -19.03
C ILE A 61 2.05 12.22 -18.90
N LYS A 62 2.76 13.06 -18.15
CA LYS A 62 4.12 12.75 -17.71
C LYS A 62 4.10 11.71 -16.60
N ILE A 63 4.73 10.56 -16.85
CA ILE A 63 4.86 9.48 -15.87
C ILE A 63 6.30 9.43 -15.33
N PRO A 64 6.56 8.72 -14.21
CA PRO A 64 7.93 8.56 -13.71
C PRO A 64 8.82 7.83 -14.73
N PHE A 65 10.07 8.27 -14.90
CA PHE A 65 11.03 7.68 -15.85
C PHE A 65 11.13 6.15 -15.76
N PHE A 66 11.15 5.61 -14.55
CA PHE A 66 11.19 4.16 -14.34
C PHE A 66 9.96 3.43 -14.90
N ALA A 67 8.79 4.06 -14.85
CA ALA A 67 7.58 3.52 -15.46
C ALA A 67 7.72 3.54 -17.00
N GLU A 68 8.24 4.63 -17.57
CA GLU A 68 8.52 4.74 -19.01
C GLU A 68 9.46 3.63 -19.49
N THR A 69 10.56 3.37 -18.75
CA THR A 69 11.52 2.31 -19.09
C THR A 69 10.97 0.88 -18.98
N ARG A 70 9.77 0.71 -18.41
CA ARG A 70 9.09 -0.58 -18.18
C ARG A 70 7.80 -0.71 -19.00
N ASP A 71 7.70 0.06 -20.09
CA ASP A 71 6.58 0.06 -21.04
C ASP A 71 5.23 0.46 -20.42
N TYR A 72 5.25 1.19 -19.30
CA TYR A 72 4.03 1.82 -18.81
C TYR A 72 3.67 3.03 -19.67
N ARG A 73 2.36 3.26 -19.78
CA ARG A 73 1.77 4.42 -20.45
C ARG A 73 0.91 5.20 -19.45
N GLY A 74 0.88 6.52 -19.60
CA GLY A 74 -0.04 7.37 -18.84
C GLY A 74 -1.49 7.16 -19.29
N ALA A 75 -2.39 7.04 -18.32
CA ALA A 75 -3.82 6.92 -18.55
C ALA A 75 -4.60 7.77 -17.55
N ARG A 76 -5.87 8.03 -17.84
CA ARG A 76 -6.80 8.73 -16.94
C ARG A 76 -8.17 8.07 -16.94
N GLU A 77 -8.93 8.28 -15.88
CA GLU A 77 -10.34 7.90 -15.85
C GLU A 77 -11.14 8.77 -16.82
N LYS A 78 -12.01 8.15 -17.64
CA LYS A 78 -12.85 8.88 -18.61
C LYS A 78 -13.75 9.92 -17.92
N ASP A 79 -14.29 9.56 -16.76
CA ASP A 79 -15.19 10.43 -15.98
C ASP A 79 -14.44 11.35 -14.99
N LYS A 80 -13.14 11.15 -14.79
CA LYS A 80 -12.31 11.92 -13.85
C LYS A 80 -10.91 12.18 -14.43
N PRO A 81 -10.76 13.21 -15.28
CA PRO A 81 -9.50 13.49 -15.97
C PRO A 81 -8.30 13.74 -15.05
N ASP A 82 -8.55 14.25 -13.84
CA ASP A 82 -7.50 14.50 -12.83
C ASP A 82 -7.03 13.21 -12.12
N SER A 83 -7.74 12.10 -12.32
CA SER A 83 -7.38 10.79 -11.77
C SER A 83 -6.40 10.10 -12.72
N ILE A 84 -5.11 10.25 -12.42
CA ILE A 84 -4.01 9.77 -13.27
C ILE A 84 -3.60 8.36 -12.88
N TRP A 85 -3.39 7.52 -13.90
CA TRP A 85 -2.97 6.14 -13.81
C TRP A 85 -1.75 5.90 -14.68
N ILE A 86 -1.01 4.83 -14.36
CA ILE A 86 -0.05 4.21 -15.25
C ILE A 86 -0.54 2.80 -15.58
N ALA A 87 -0.47 2.41 -16.85
CA ALA A 87 -0.92 1.09 -17.29
C ALA A 87 0.15 0.40 -18.16
N LYS A 88 0.37 -0.89 -17.90
CA LYS A 88 1.29 -1.75 -18.64
C LYS A 88 0.51 -2.93 -19.21
N PRO A 89 0.65 -3.26 -20.51
CA PRO A 89 0.01 -4.44 -21.07
C PRO A 89 0.55 -5.68 -20.37
N ILE A 90 -0.31 -6.68 -20.15
CA ILE A 90 0.05 -7.91 -19.47
C ILE A 90 -0.09 -9.10 -20.41
N LYS A 91 0.82 -10.05 -20.26
CA LYS A 91 0.75 -11.33 -20.97
C LYS A 91 -0.13 -12.32 -20.22
N GLU A 92 -0.57 -13.38 -20.90
CA GLU A 92 -1.44 -14.41 -20.33
C GLU A 92 -0.84 -15.03 -19.07
N GLU A 93 0.47 -15.29 -19.05
CA GLU A 93 1.18 -15.83 -17.89
C GLU A 93 1.26 -14.88 -16.68
N GLU A 94 1.04 -13.58 -16.87
CA GLU A 94 1.06 -12.57 -15.81
C GLU A 94 -0.32 -12.32 -15.20
N VAL A 95 -1.41 -12.74 -15.86
CA VAL A 95 -2.80 -12.40 -15.48
C VAL A 95 -3.10 -12.74 -14.04
N LEU A 96 -2.83 -13.99 -13.64
CA LEU A 96 -3.13 -14.47 -12.29
C LEU A 96 -2.42 -13.63 -11.21
N ASN A 97 -1.16 -13.25 -11.45
CA ASN A 97 -0.39 -12.44 -10.50
C ASN A 97 -0.98 -11.02 -10.38
N VAL A 98 -1.50 -10.46 -11.47
CA VAL A 98 -2.12 -9.13 -11.47
C VAL A 98 -3.50 -9.16 -10.80
N GLU A 99 -4.27 -10.22 -11.03
CA GLU A 99 -5.54 -10.47 -10.32
C GLU A 99 -5.32 -10.60 -8.82
N MET A 100 -4.32 -11.38 -8.39
CA MET A 100 -3.96 -11.48 -6.97
C MET A 100 -3.59 -10.12 -6.38
N ALA A 101 -2.84 -9.31 -7.11
CA ALA A 101 -2.48 -7.98 -6.65
C ALA A 101 -3.69 -7.04 -6.53
N MET A 102 -4.69 -7.16 -7.41
CA MET A 102 -5.96 -6.44 -7.28
C MET A 102 -6.75 -6.92 -6.06
N ILE A 103 -6.77 -8.23 -5.77
CA ILE A 103 -7.37 -8.77 -4.54
C ILE A 103 -6.66 -8.21 -3.31
N CYS A 104 -5.33 -8.15 -3.30
CA CYS A 104 -4.56 -7.56 -2.20
C CYS A 104 -4.92 -6.09 -1.97
N PHE A 105 -5.13 -5.31 -3.03
CA PHE A 105 -5.64 -3.94 -2.91
C PHE A 105 -7.02 -3.90 -2.22
N PHE A 106 -7.95 -4.79 -2.59
CA PHE A 106 -9.27 -4.83 -1.92
C PHE A 106 -9.20 -5.29 -0.47
N LEU A 107 -8.30 -6.22 -0.14
CA LEU A 107 -8.04 -6.61 1.25
C LEU A 107 -7.47 -5.45 2.07
N ASP A 108 -6.54 -4.70 1.49
CA ASP A 108 -6.02 -3.47 2.11
C ASP A 108 -7.13 -2.45 2.33
N PHE A 109 -7.95 -2.21 1.31
CA PHE A 109 -9.09 -1.30 1.41
C PHE A 109 -10.06 -1.72 2.53
N TYR A 110 -10.41 -3.01 2.59
CA TYR A 110 -11.31 -3.56 3.60
C TYR A 110 -10.73 -3.50 5.03
N THR A 111 -9.42 -3.69 5.16
CA THR A 111 -8.72 -3.64 6.46
C THR A 111 -8.27 -2.24 6.85
N HIS A 112 -8.63 -1.21 6.07
CA HIS A 112 -8.20 0.17 6.25
C HIS A 112 -6.67 0.35 6.22
N THR A 113 -6.00 -0.50 5.45
CA THR A 113 -4.56 -0.36 5.11
C THR A 113 -4.43 0.55 3.91
N LEU A 114 -3.55 1.56 3.99
CA LEU A 114 -3.36 2.48 2.88
C LEU A 114 -2.49 1.88 1.79
N SER A 115 -3.06 1.78 0.60
CA SER A 115 -2.35 1.36 -0.60
C SER A 115 -2.75 2.13 -1.84
N ALA A 116 -1.88 2.14 -2.83
CA ALA A 116 -2.21 2.68 -4.14
C ALA A 116 -3.20 1.74 -4.84
N PRO A 117 -4.29 2.27 -5.41
CA PRO A 117 -5.19 1.50 -6.24
C PRO A 117 -4.45 0.80 -7.38
N GLN A 118 -4.62 -0.53 -7.42
CA GLN A 118 -4.05 -1.38 -8.45
C GLN A 118 -5.12 -2.37 -8.93
N ILE A 119 -5.26 -2.47 -10.25
CA ILE A 119 -6.32 -3.25 -10.88
C ILE A 119 -5.82 -3.98 -12.12
N ILE A 120 -6.59 -4.97 -12.53
CA ILE A 120 -6.58 -5.52 -13.88
C ILE A 120 -7.78 -4.94 -14.64
N THR A 121 -7.58 -4.50 -15.87
CA THR A 121 -8.66 -3.92 -16.69
C THR A 121 -8.34 -4.03 -18.17
N LYS A 122 -9.36 -4.05 -19.04
CA LYS A 122 -9.15 -3.88 -20.47
C LYS A 122 -9.19 -2.42 -20.88
N ILE A 123 -8.34 -2.07 -21.83
CA ILE A 123 -8.36 -0.80 -22.55
C ILE A 123 -8.32 -1.15 -24.04
N ASP A 124 -9.39 -0.85 -24.77
CA ASP A 124 -9.56 -1.17 -26.20
C ASP A 124 -9.36 -2.67 -26.48
N GLY A 125 -9.93 -3.52 -25.60
CA GLY A 125 -9.89 -4.98 -25.71
C GLY A 125 -8.55 -5.64 -25.33
N THR A 126 -7.49 -4.86 -25.04
CA THR A 126 -6.22 -5.39 -24.54
C THR A 126 -6.18 -5.33 -23.02
N LEU A 127 -5.62 -6.36 -22.38
CA LEU A 127 -5.57 -6.46 -20.92
C LEU A 127 -4.34 -5.72 -20.34
N TYR A 128 -4.56 -4.96 -19.27
CA TYR A 128 -3.54 -4.15 -18.61
C TYR A 128 -3.54 -4.36 -17.10
N LYS A 129 -2.33 -4.27 -16.52
CA LYS A 129 -2.15 -3.89 -15.11
C LYS A 129 -2.17 -2.38 -15.05
N ALA A 130 -3.11 -1.80 -14.29
CA ALA A 130 -3.18 -0.37 -14.05
C ALA A 130 -2.94 -0.04 -12.57
N THR A 131 -2.17 1.01 -12.30
CA THR A 131 -1.90 1.50 -10.95
C THR A 131 -2.10 3.01 -10.91
N LYS A 132 -2.84 3.50 -9.92
CA LYS A 132 -3.11 4.93 -9.77
C LYS A 132 -1.82 5.65 -9.37
N LEU A 133 -1.51 6.75 -10.07
CA LEU A 133 -0.24 7.44 -9.92
C LEU A 133 -0.27 8.39 -8.71
N ILE A 134 0.57 8.10 -7.73
CA ILE A 134 0.67 8.91 -6.51
C ILE A 134 1.99 9.70 -6.53
N LYS A 135 1.89 11.03 -6.58
CA LYS A 135 3.05 11.92 -6.41
C LYS A 135 3.46 11.93 -4.94
N ALA A 136 4.54 11.22 -4.63
CA ALA A 136 5.09 11.01 -3.29
C ALA A 136 6.59 10.66 -3.35
N ALA A 137 7.27 10.73 -2.21
CA ALA A 137 8.65 10.25 -2.08
C ALA A 137 8.66 8.73 -1.83
N GLN A 138 9.75 8.04 -2.17
CA GLN A 138 9.96 6.67 -1.73
C GLN A 138 10.35 6.65 -0.25
N LEU A 139 9.83 5.69 0.52
CA LEU A 139 10.12 5.58 1.96
C LEU A 139 11.60 5.30 2.25
N SER A 140 12.35 4.73 1.31
CA SER A 140 13.79 4.47 1.42
C SER A 140 14.63 5.72 1.74
N GLY A 141 14.10 6.93 1.51
CA GLY A 141 14.73 8.19 1.90
C GLY A 141 14.34 8.73 3.28
N ALA A 142 13.51 8.04 4.06
CA ALA A 142 12.95 8.50 5.32
C ALA A 142 13.54 7.79 6.55
N ASN A 143 13.59 8.49 7.70
CA ASN A 143 14.03 7.91 8.97
C ASN A 143 12.89 7.20 9.72
N TYR A 144 12.32 6.17 9.09
CA TYR A 144 11.13 5.48 9.59
C TYR A 144 11.38 4.61 10.84
N THR A 145 12.63 4.38 11.22
CA THR A 145 13.00 3.67 12.46
C THR A 145 12.92 4.57 13.69
N GLU A 146 13.22 5.86 13.53
CA GLU A 146 13.18 6.87 14.59
C GLU A 146 11.83 7.56 14.72
N ILE A 147 11.10 7.74 13.62
CA ILE A 147 9.80 8.42 13.62
C ILE A 147 8.71 7.45 14.07
N LYS A 148 8.22 7.63 15.31
CA LYS A 148 7.19 6.78 15.92
C LYS A 148 5.96 6.55 15.02
N GLN A 149 5.43 7.60 14.41
CA GLN A 149 4.24 7.53 13.55
C GLN A 149 4.45 6.66 12.30
N LEU A 150 5.65 6.71 11.69
CA LEU A 150 5.99 5.87 10.56
C LEU A 150 6.14 4.41 10.99
N ARG A 151 6.84 4.18 12.10
CA ARG A 151 7.04 2.84 12.66
C ARG A 151 5.73 2.15 12.99
N GLU A 152 4.76 2.85 13.58
CA GLU A 152 3.47 2.29 13.92
C GLU A 152 2.62 1.96 12.67
N GLN A 153 2.63 2.82 11.64
CA GLN A 153 1.99 2.53 10.35
C GLN A 153 2.59 1.28 9.68
N LEU A 154 3.93 1.18 9.64
CA LEU A 154 4.60 0.00 9.05
C LEU A 154 4.30 -1.28 9.82
N LEU A 155 4.23 -1.22 11.14
CA LEU A 155 3.90 -2.39 11.95
C LEU A 155 2.51 -2.92 11.63
N LEU A 156 1.53 -2.02 11.51
CA LEU A 156 0.16 -2.39 11.15
C LEU A 156 0.08 -2.96 9.73
N ASP A 157 0.77 -2.32 8.77
CA ASP A 157 0.85 -2.84 7.41
C ASP A 157 1.41 -4.26 7.41
N ILE A 158 2.56 -4.51 8.06
CA ILE A 158 3.19 -5.84 8.13
C ILE A 158 2.24 -6.90 8.69
N ILE A 159 1.47 -6.58 9.73
CA ILE A 159 0.46 -7.51 10.28
C ILE A 159 -0.59 -7.86 9.23
N ASN A 160 -1.07 -6.87 8.47
CA ASN A 160 -2.05 -7.09 7.41
C ASN A 160 -1.46 -7.89 6.25
N ARG A 161 -0.19 -7.70 5.91
CA ARG A 161 0.52 -8.47 4.86
C ARG A 161 0.60 -9.96 5.16
N TRP A 162 0.56 -10.36 6.43
CA TRP A 162 0.51 -11.77 6.83
C TRP A 162 -0.79 -12.47 6.40
N ILE A 163 -1.87 -11.73 6.17
CA ILE A 163 -3.15 -12.30 5.72
C ILE A 163 -3.02 -12.92 4.33
N TYR A 164 -2.14 -12.38 3.48
CA TYR A 164 -2.00 -12.78 2.08
C TYR A 164 -0.54 -13.02 1.65
N PHE A 165 0.31 -13.36 2.64
CA PHE A 165 1.69 -13.78 2.45
C PHE A 165 2.54 -12.84 1.56
N ASP A 166 2.28 -11.53 1.62
CA ASP A 166 3.13 -10.52 0.97
C ASP A 166 4.35 -10.22 1.87
N GLU A 167 5.25 -11.19 1.93
CA GLU A 167 6.29 -11.26 2.95
C GLU A 167 7.62 -10.57 2.56
N ASP A 168 7.76 -10.09 1.31
CA ASP A 168 8.99 -9.46 0.77
C ASP A 168 8.87 -7.93 0.65
N ARG A 169 8.28 -7.30 1.67
CA ARG A 169 8.03 -5.84 1.72
C ARG A 169 9.25 -5.08 2.19
N ASN A 170 9.89 -4.33 1.31
CA ASN A 170 11.01 -3.44 1.65
C ASN A 170 10.62 -1.97 1.47
N PRO A 171 11.45 -1.00 1.92
CA PRO A 171 11.13 0.43 1.82
C PRO A 171 10.79 0.95 0.42
N ASN A 172 11.19 0.26 -0.66
CA ASN A 172 10.83 0.66 -2.03
C ASN A 172 9.40 0.24 -2.43
N ASN A 173 8.74 -0.59 -1.62
CA ASN A 173 7.34 -0.94 -1.79
C ASN A 173 6.40 0.06 -1.08
N TYR A 174 6.94 1.18 -0.55
CA TYR A 174 6.16 2.17 0.17
C TYR A 174 6.46 3.57 -0.33
N LEU A 175 5.38 4.33 -0.52
CA LEU A 175 5.43 5.76 -0.75
C LEU A 175 5.20 6.51 0.56
N LEU A 176 5.91 7.62 0.72
CA LEU A 176 5.74 8.58 1.78
C LEU A 176 5.10 9.86 1.22
N LYS A 177 3.90 10.17 1.71
CA LYS A 177 3.15 11.38 1.35
C LYS A 177 2.88 12.22 2.59
N TYR A 178 2.83 13.53 2.40
CA TYR A 178 2.48 14.48 3.46
C TYR A 178 1.07 15.00 3.21
N ASN A 179 0.27 15.09 4.28
CA ASN A 179 -1.03 15.76 4.23
C ASN A 179 -0.87 17.28 4.49
N SER A 180 -1.97 18.02 4.44
CA SER A 180 -2.01 19.47 4.68
C SER A 180 -1.63 19.90 6.11
N LYS A 181 -1.62 18.97 7.07
CA LYS A 181 -1.12 19.19 8.44
C LYS A 181 0.34 18.78 8.61
N ASN A 182 1.01 18.39 7.52
CA ASN A 182 2.37 17.89 7.48
C ASN A 182 2.56 16.56 8.22
N ASP A 183 1.49 15.80 8.43
CA ASP A 183 1.60 14.42 8.93
C ASP A 183 2.10 13.51 7.82
N GLN A 184 2.89 12.52 8.21
CA GLN A 184 3.51 11.55 7.32
C GLN A 184 2.61 10.32 7.14
N ILE A 185 2.32 10.00 5.88
CA ILE A 185 1.39 8.95 5.48
C ILE A 185 2.15 7.93 4.62
N ILE A 186 2.15 6.68 5.07
CA ILE A 186 2.70 5.56 4.33
C ILE A 186 1.61 4.98 3.44
N ILE A 187 1.95 4.79 2.17
CA ILE A 187 1.07 4.18 1.17
C ILE A 187 1.81 3.00 0.56
N ALA A 188 1.26 1.80 0.73
CA ALA A 188 1.80 0.60 0.13
C ALA A 188 1.59 0.59 -1.39
N ILE A 189 2.60 0.14 -2.12
CA ILE A 189 2.57 -0.10 -3.57
C ILE A 189 3.16 -1.48 -3.88
N ASP A 190 2.97 -1.93 -5.11
CA ASP A 190 3.64 -3.11 -5.69
C ASP A 190 3.42 -4.42 -4.91
N PHE A 191 2.25 -5.04 -5.15
CA PHE A 191 1.89 -6.36 -4.60
C PHE A 191 2.39 -7.53 -5.46
N GLY A 192 3.41 -7.32 -6.30
CA GLY A 192 3.89 -8.37 -7.21
C GLY A 192 4.48 -9.60 -6.53
N ASN A 193 4.74 -9.52 -5.22
CA ASN A 193 5.28 -10.60 -4.39
C ASN A 193 4.23 -11.30 -3.51
N ALA A 194 2.98 -10.83 -3.52
CA ALA A 194 1.91 -11.44 -2.74
C ALA A 194 1.60 -12.85 -3.27
N ASP A 195 1.33 -13.79 -2.37
CA ASP A 195 1.04 -15.18 -2.72
C ASP A 195 -0.13 -15.70 -1.90
N LEU A 196 -1.33 -15.42 -2.43
CA LEU A 196 -2.60 -15.87 -1.84
C LEU A 196 -2.85 -17.38 -1.99
N LEU A 197 -2.06 -18.08 -2.80
CA LEU A 197 -2.27 -19.50 -3.11
C LEU A 197 -1.43 -20.42 -2.22
N THR A 198 -0.38 -19.90 -1.61
CA THR A 198 0.43 -20.63 -0.66
C THR A 198 -0.35 -20.89 0.64
N LYS A 199 -0.16 -22.09 1.22
CA LYS A 199 -0.79 -22.52 2.48
C LYS A 199 0.12 -22.42 3.70
N GLU A 200 1.42 -22.16 3.49
CA GLU A 200 2.44 -22.16 4.53
C GLU A 200 3.11 -20.79 4.61
N LEU A 201 3.34 -20.26 5.81
CA LEU A 201 4.15 -19.06 6.01
C LEU A 201 5.55 -19.30 5.44
N LYS A 202 6.02 -18.42 4.54
CA LYS A 202 7.37 -18.57 3.96
C LYS A 202 8.41 -17.79 4.75
N ILE A 203 8.01 -17.02 5.77
CA ILE A 203 8.92 -16.32 6.68
C ILE A 203 8.87 -16.84 8.12
N LYS A 204 10.01 -16.71 8.79
CA LYS A 204 10.21 -17.01 10.21
C LYS A 204 10.86 -15.82 10.91
N GLY A 205 10.29 -15.41 12.05
CA GLY A 205 10.86 -14.34 12.89
C GLY A 205 12.21 -14.73 13.49
N LEU A 206 13.08 -13.75 13.68
CA LEU A 206 14.40 -13.94 14.27
C LEU A 206 14.35 -13.54 15.76
N GLN A 207 14.78 -14.43 16.65
CA GLN A 207 14.64 -14.22 18.10
C GLN A 207 15.40 -12.98 18.62
N ASP A 208 16.56 -12.69 18.03
CA ASP A 208 17.50 -11.69 18.57
C ASP A 208 17.53 -10.36 17.81
N LYS A 209 16.71 -10.20 16.76
CA LYS A 209 16.67 -8.98 15.95
C LYS A 209 15.30 -8.76 15.33
N PHE A 210 14.92 -7.49 15.19
CA PHE A 210 13.76 -7.11 14.40
C PHE A 210 14.02 -7.46 12.91
N GLY A 211 13.28 -8.46 12.40
CA GLY A 211 13.42 -8.95 11.03
C GLY A 211 12.94 -10.40 10.86
N TRP A 212 12.98 -10.89 9.62
CA TRP A 212 12.47 -12.21 9.23
C TRP A 212 13.46 -12.94 8.31
N GLU A 213 13.48 -14.26 8.38
CA GLU A 213 14.17 -15.16 7.44
C GLU A 213 13.12 -15.80 6.51
N ARG A 214 13.39 -15.81 5.19
CA ARG A 214 12.52 -16.44 4.20
C ARG A 214 13.04 -17.83 3.84
N ILE A 215 12.14 -18.81 3.74
CA ILE A 215 12.44 -20.23 3.43
C ILE A 215 12.93 -20.39 1.97
N GLU A 216 12.47 -19.50 1.07
CA GLU A 216 12.90 -19.43 -0.34
C GLU A 216 14.00 -18.37 -0.57
N LYS A 217 14.61 -18.35 -1.78
CA LYS A 217 15.76 -17.49 -2.17
C LYS A 217 15.80 -16.15 -1.43
N THR A 218 16.86 -16.00 -0.63
CA THR A 218 17.21 -14.87 0.23
C THR A 218 17.25 -13.54 -0.55
N ARG A 219 16.13 -12.82 -0.58
CA ARG A 219 16.16 -11.36 -0.54
C ARG A 219 16.00 -10.99 0.92
N TYR A 220 17.10 -10.62 1.55
CA TYR A 220 17.05 -10.14 2.92
C TYR A 220 16.16 -8.91 2.94
N LEU A 221 15.07 -8.96 3.72
CA LEU A 221 14.59 -7.78 4.43
C LEU A 221 15.75 -7.35 5.31
N THR A 222 16.64 -6.56 4.71
CA THR A 222 17.84 -6.09 5.38
C THR A 222 17.31 -5.13 6.43
N PRO A 223 17.52 -5.39 7.73
CA PRO A 223 17.39 -4.33 8.71
C PRO A 223 18.40 -3.27 8.27
N LEU A 224 17.94 -2.09 7.86
CA LEU A 224 18.84 -0.96 7.82
C LEU A 224 19.31 -0.78 9.27
N LYS A 225 20.63 -0.95 9.46
CA LYS A 225 21.32 -0.86 10.74
C LYS A 225 20.99 0.43 11.47
#